data_AF-A0A8J6S2F1-F1
#
_entry.id   AF-A0A8J6S2F1-F1
#
_cell.length_a   1.000
_cell.length_b   1.000
_cell.length_c   1.000
_cell.angle_alpha   90.00
_cell.angle_beta   90.00
_cell.angle_gamma   90.00
#
_symmetry.space_group_name_H-M   'P 1'
#
loop_
_entity.id
_entity.type
_entity.pdbx_description
1 polymer ?
#
loop_
_entity_poly.entity_id
_entity_poly.type
_entity_poly.pdbx_seq_one_letter_code
_entity_poly.pdbx_strand_id
1 'polypeptide(L)'
;MLTEESLYIDLVFSLTGQSLPLDNAYIVYSALSRICPAIHELDNISIHPIAGIPESATKQLCLTQRSKLQIRLPVDLIPFIYESLAGQTFSIGQNRRCPIENDSSKCWDLTMLEIVDEQSNGGS
;
A
#
# COMPACT_ATOMS: atom_id res chain seq x y z
N MET A 1 20.77 -21.71 -21.38
CA MET A 1 19.85 -21.28 -20.31
C MET A 1 19.38 -19.91 -20.74
N LEU A 2 18.28 -19.84 -21.49
CA LEU A 2 17.73 -18.56 -21.94
C LEU A 2 17.14 -17.92 -20.69
N THR A 3 17.66 -16.78 -20.27
CA THR A 3 16.99 -15.93 -19.29
C THR A 3 15.65 -15.55 -19.90
N GLU A 4 14.55 -16.06 -19.36
CA GLU A 4 13.23 -15.50 -19.66
C GLU A 4 13.33 -14.00 -19.37
N GLU A 5 13.31 -13.17 -20.42
CA GLU A 5 13.13 -11.74 -20.27
C GLU A 5 11.69 -11.54 -19.80
N SER A 6 11.44 -11.74 -18.50
CA SER A 6 10.15 -11.41 -17.91
C SER A 6 9.92 -9.93 -18.14
N LEU A 7 8.85 -9.61 -18.86
CA LEU A 7 8.43 -8.23 -19.03
C LEU A 7 7.88 -7.75 -17.68
N TYR A 8 8.54 -6.77 -17.08
CA TYR A 8 8.08 -6.15 -15.84
C TYR A 8 7.22 -4.92 -16.15
N ILE A 9 6.16 -4.75 -15.36
CA ILE A 9 5.32 -3.55 -15.40
C ILE A 9 5.14 -2.99 -13.99
N ASP A 10 4.86 -1.69 -13.91
CA ASP A 10 4.46 -1.02 -12.68
C ASP A 10 2.93 -0.92 -12.64
N LEU A 11 2.29 -1.69 -11.76
CA LEU A 11 0.88 -1.51 -11.41
C LEU A 11 0.75 -0.34 -10.44
N VAL A 12 -0.12 0.60 -10.78
CA VAL A 12 -0.32 1.82 -10.01
C VAL A 12 -1.76 1.86 -9.53
N PHE A 13 -1.92 1.91 -8.22
CA PHE A 13 -3.22 2.06 -7.58
C PHE A 13 -3.33 3.42 -6.90
N SER A 14 -4.46 4.07 -7.07
CA SER A 14 -4.79 5.26 -6.30
C SER A 14 -5.10 4.87 -4.85
N LEU A 15 -4.67 5.69 -3.91
CA LEU A 15 -4.95 5.48 -2.49
C LEU A 15 -5.82 6.61 -1.95
N THR A 16 -6.84 6.24 -1.17
CA THR A 16 -7.63 7.19 -0.40
C THR A 16 -7.40 6.93 1.08
N GLY A 17 -7.21 8.00 1.86
CA GLY A 17 -6.86 7.91 3.27
C GLY A 17 -6.40 9.25 3.85
N GLN A 18 -6.04 9.26 5.14
CA GLN A 18 -5.62 10.48 5.84
C GLN A 18 -4.10 10.66 5.83
N SER A 19 -3.38 9.79 6.51
CA SER A 19 -1.93 9.92 6.71
C SER A 19 -1.25 8.58 6.96
N LEU A 20 0.04 8.50 6.65
CA LEU A 20 0.87 7.33 6.92
C LEU A 20 2.07 7.72 7.78
N PRO A 21 2.71 6.80 8.51
CA PRO A 21 4.02 7.07 9.10
C PRO A 21 5.05 7.46 8.02
N LEU A 22 6.01 8.33 8.35
CA LEU A 22 7.04 8.75 7.39
C LEU A 22 7.82 7.54 6.82
N ASP A 23 8.10 6.55 7.66
CA ASP A 23 8.71 5.26 7.28
C ASP A 23 7.65 4.22 6.86
N ASN A 24 6.85 4.55 5.84
CA ASN A 24 5.70 3.71 5.46
C ASN A 24 6.06 2.41 4.72
N ALA A 25 7.26 2.29 4.13
CA ALA A 25 7.61 1.19 3.23
C ALA A 25 7.34 -0.20 3.85
N TYR A 26 7.87 -0.44 5.06
CA TYR A 26 7.68 -1.71 5.75
C TYR A 26 6.23 -1.93 6.20
N ILE A 27 5.56 -0.87 6.64
CA ILE A 27 4.20 -0.98 7.17
C ILE A 27 3.22 -1.28 6.03
N VAL A 28 3.38 -0.64 4.89
CA VAL A 28 2.64 -0.92 3.65
C VAL A 28 2.89 -2.34 3.20
N TYR A 29 4.15 -2.77 3.12
CA TYR A 29 4.49 -4.15 2.79
C TYR A 29 3.82 -5.15 3.73
N SER A 30 3.88 -4.90 5.05
CA SER A 30 3.29 -5.79 6.06
C SER A 30 1.76 -5.86 5.95
N ALA A 31 1.10 -4.76 5.59
CA ALA A 31 -0.35 -4.73 5.41
C ALA A 31 -0.77 -5.43 4.13
N LEU A 32 -0.05 -5.20 3.02
CA LEU A 32 -0.28 -5.90 1.75
C LEU A 32 -0.07 -7.41 1.88
N SER A 33 0.97 -7.83 2.60
CA SER A 33 1.23 -9.25 2.88
C SER A 33 0.11 -9.93 3.69
N ARG A 34 -0.70 -9.16 4.43
CA ARG A 34 -1.88 -9.71 5.13
C ARG A 34 -3.08 -9.89 4.21
N ILE A 35 -3.23 -9.01 3.21
CA ILE A 35 -4.32 -9.10 2.23
C ILE A 35 -4.01 -10.20 1.21
N CYS A 36 -2.79 -10.19 0.69
CA CYS A 36 -2.31 -11.13 -0.31
C CYS A 36 -1.00 -11.76 0.22
N PRO A 37 -1.08 -12.87 0.98
CA PRO A 37 0.11 -13.57 1.49
C PRO A 37 1.09 -13.99 0.40
N ALA A 38 0.59 -14.24 -0.82
CA ALA A 38 1.43 -14.58 -1.97
C ALA A 38 2.42 -13.48 -2.35
N ILE A 39 2.18 -12.19 -2.02
CA ILE A 39 3.17 -11.12 -2.20
C ILE A 39 4.45 -11.40 -1.40
N HIS A 40 4.35 -12.10 -0.27
CA HIS A 40 5.51 -12.49 0.53
C HIS A 40 6.29 -13.67 -0.07
N GLU A 41 5.62 -14.52 -0.84
CA GLU A 41 6.20 -15.73 -1.44
C GLU A 41 6.83 -15.46 -2.82
N LEU A 42 6.56 -14.30 -3.42
CA LEU A 42 6.98 -13.92 -4.77
C LEU A 42 8.24 -13.04 -4.71
N ASP A 43 9.40 -13.63 -5.03
CA ASP A 43 10.71 -12.94 -5.02
C ASP A 43 10.89 -11.93 -6.16
N ASN A 44 9.99 -11.93 -7.15
CA ASN A 44 10.03 -11.09 -8.35
C ASN A 44 9.08 -9.88 -8.28
N ILE A 45 8.64 -9.49 -7.07
CA ILE A 45 7.78 -8.33 -6.85
C ILE A 45 8.55 -7.25 -6.07
N SER A 46 8.37 -5.99 -6.46
CA SER A 46 8.88 -4.84 -5.71
C SER A 46 7.76 -3.86 -5.41
N ILE A 47 7.56 -3.53 -4.13
CA ILE A 47 6.57 -2.54 -3.69
C ILE A 47 7.29 -1.22 -3.42
N HIS A 48 6.85 -0.15 -4.06
CA HIS A 48 7.41 1.18 -3.85
C HIS A 48 6.76 1.84 -2.61
N PRO A 49 7.54 2.63 -1.84
CA PRO A 49 6.99 3.41 -0.75
C PRO A 49 5.98 4.43 -1.27
N ILE A 50 4.93 4.68 -0.48
CA ILE A 50 3.91 5.65 -0.83
C ILE A 50 4.48 7.06 -0.59
N ALA A 51 4.33 7.92 -1.59
CA ALA A 51 4.68 9.32 -1.51
C ALA A 51 3.48 10.18 -1.08
N GLY A 52 3.76 11.29 -0.39
CA GLY A 52 2.76 12.22 0.12
C GLY A 52 3.43 13.49 0.63
N ILE A 53 2.70 14.30 1.38
CA ILE A 53 3.22 15.54 1.97
C ILE A 53 3.74 15.22 3.38
N PRO A 54 5.06 15.33 3.64
CA PRO A 54 5.60 15.03 4.96
C PRO A 54 5.21 16.12 5.98
N GLU A 55 4.61 15.70 7.08
CA GLU A 55 4.31 16.53 8.24
C GLU A 55 5.34 16.26 9.34
N SER A 56 6.35 17.15 9.42
CA SER A 56 7.48 16.98 10.33
C SER A 56 7.11 17.05 11.81
N ALA A 57 6.01 17.73 12.15
CA ALA A 57 5.55 17.89 13.53
C ALA A 57 5.01 16.58 14.13
N THR A 58 4.31 15.79 13.33
CA THR A 58 3.66 14.53 13.74
C THR A 58 4.44 13.30 13.27
N LYS A 59 5.51 13.49 12.46
CA LYS A 59 6.25 12.42 11.76
C LYS A 59 5.35 11.56 10.87
N GLN A 60 4.31 12.17 10.34
CA GLN A 60 3.37 11.55 9.42
C GLN A 60 3.58 12.06 8.00
N LEU A 61 3.01 11.36 7.04
CA LEU A 61 2.99 11.61 5.63
C LEU A 61 1.52 11.73 5.25
N CYS A 62 1.04 12.95 5.07
CA CYS A 62 -0.34 13.20 4.67
C CYS A 62 -0.54 12.70 3.24
N LEU A 63 -1.54 11.84 3.06
CA LEU A 63 -1.90 11.35 1.75
C LEU A 63 -2.65 12.43 0.98
N THR A 64 -2.39 12.47 -0.32
CA THR A 64 -3.06 13.38 -1.24
C THR A 64 -3.74 12.57 -2.33
N GLN A 65 -4.57 13.21 -3.16
CA GLN A 65 -5.11 12.57 -4.36
C GLN A 65 -4.03 12.10 -5.35
N ARG A 66 -2.78 12.53 -5.18
CA ARG A 66 -1.61 12.09 -5.98
C ARG A 66 -0.82 10.97 -5.31
N SER A 67 -1.19 10.56 -4.11
CA SER A 67 -0.54 9.45 -3.42
C SER A 67 -0.99 8.14 -4.06
N LYS A 68 -0.02 7.36 -4.52
CA LYS A 68 -0.26 6.11 -5.23
C LYS A 68 0.56 4.98 -4.64
N LEU A 69 -0.02 3.79 -4.63
CA LEU A 69 0.70 2.54 -4.39
C LEU A 69 1.24 2.03 -5.72
N GLN A 70 2.54 1.82 -5.82
CA GLN A 70 3.15 1.27 -7.03
C GLN A 70 3.76 -0.09 -6.71
N ILE A 71 3.44 -1.08 -7.52
CA ILE A 71 3.94 -2.44 -7.39
C ILE A 71 4.52 -2.86 -8.74
N ARG A 72 5.81 -3.17 -8.77
CA ARG A 72 6.50 -3.72 -9.93
C ARG A 72 6.44 -5.23 -9.88
N LEU A 73 5.94 -5.86 -10.94
CA LEU A 73 5.84 -7.31 -11.07
C LEU A 73 5.92 -7.73 -12.55
N PRO A 74 6.24 -9.00 -12.85
CA PRO A 74 6.10 -9.54 -14.19
C PRO A 74 4.64 -9.55 -14.65
N VAL A 75 4.44 -9.38 -15.96
CA VAL A 75 3.10 -9.30 -16.57
C VAL A 75 2.20 -10.50 -16.27
N ASP A 76 2.77 -11.69 -16.11
CA ASP A 76 2.03 -12.93 -15.85
C ASP A 76 1.33 -12.92 -14.48
N LEU A 77 1.80 -12.09 -13.54
CA LEU A 77 1.23 -11.98 -12.20
C LEU A 77 0.18 -10.87 -12.08
N ILE A 78 -0.06 -10.08 -13.14
CA ILE A 78 -1.02 -8.96 -13.11
C ILE A 78 -2.41 -9.43 -12.66
N PRO A 79 -3.04 -10.44 -13.28
CA PRO A 79 -4.42 -10.81 -12.92
C PRO A 79 -4.52 -11.24 -11.46
N PHE A 80 -3.54 -12.01 -10.98
CA PHE A 80 -3.50 -12.54 -9.63
C PHE A 80 -3.37 -11.44 -8.56
N ILE A 81 -2.44 -10.49 -8.77
CA ILE A 81 -2.24 -9.36 -7.85
C ILE A 81 -3.41 -8.37 -7.92
N TYR A 82 -3.90 -8.10 -9.13
CA TYR A 82 -5.01 -7.19 -9.36
C TYR A 82 -6.30 -7.68 -8.68
N GLU A 83 -6.68 -8.94 -8.85
CA GLU A 83 -7.85 -9.53 -8.19
C GLU A 83 -7.74 -9.51 -6.65
N SER A 84 -6.53 -9.64 -6.12
CA SER A 84 -6.28 -9.68 -4.68
C SER A 84 -6.24 -8.30 -4.02
N LEU A 85 -5.93 -7.23 -4.76
CA LEU A 85 -5.68 -5.89 -4.22
C LEU A 85 -6.72 -4.84 -4.64
N ALA A 86 -7.28 -4.93 -5.84
CA ALA A 86 -8.21 -3.93 -6.34
C ALA A 86 -9.49 -3.88 -5.48
N GLY A 87 -9.85 -2.68 -5.03
CA GLY A 87 -11.04 -2.47 -4.18
C GLY A 87 -10.87 -2.94 -2.73
N GLN A 88 -9.68 -3.36 -2.33
CA GLN A 88 -9.42 -3.78 -0.96
C GLN A 88 -9.13 -2.60 -0.06
N THR A 89 -9.56 -2.73 1.18
CA THR A 89 -9.24 -1.78 2.25
C THR A 89 -8.25 -2.40 3.21
N PHE A 90 -7.22 -1.64 3.59
CA PHE A 90 -6.24 -2.07 4.58
C PHE A 90 -6.04 -1.02 5.64
N SER A 91 -5.84 -1.47 6.87
CA SER A 91 -5.58 -0.60 8.01
C SER A 91 -4.08 -0.56 8.27
N ILE A 92 -3.49 0.61 8.11
CA ILE A 92 -2.13 0.90 8.56
C ILE A 92 -2.20 1.62 9.89
N GLY A 93 -1.64 0.98 10.91
CA GLY A 93 -1.48 1.56 12.22
C GLY A 93 -0.75 0.58 13.09
N GLN A 94 0.32 1.04 13.75
CA GLN A 94 0.88 0.22 14.80
C GLN A 94 -0.20 0.09 15.86
N ASN A 95 -0.68 -1.12 16.07
CA ASN A 95 -1.25 -1.53 17.34
C ASN A 95 -0.14 -1.34 18.39
N ARG A 96 0.14 -0.09 18.77
CA ARG A 96 0.65 0.20 20.10
C ARG A 96 -0.50 -0.22 20.98
N ARG A 97 -0.46 -1.49 21.38
CA ARG A 97 -1.26 -2.07 22.44
C ARG A 97 -1.31 -0.98 23.51
N CYS A 98 -2.43 -0.26 23.60
CA CYS A 98 -2.56 0.84 24.54
C CYS A 98 -2.26 0.22 25.91
N PRO A 99 -1.25 0.70 26.67
CA PRO A 99 -1.00 0.19 28.03
C PRO A 99 -2.18 0.48 28.97
N ILE A 100 -3.19 1.21 28.48
CA ILE A 100 -4.42 1.56 29.19
C ILE A 100 -5.63 1.04 28.41
N GLU A 101 -6.12 -0.12 28.81
CA GLU A 101 -7.27 -0.83 28.24
C GLU A 101 -8.63 -0.11 28.41
N ASN A 102 -8.68 1.15 28.86
CA ASN A 102 -9.93 1.84 29.20
C ASN A 102 -10.02 3.32 28.76
N ASP A 103 -9.18 3.77 27.81
CA ASP A 103 -9.25 5.12 27.25
C ASP A 103 -9.14 5.07 25.72
N SER A 104 -10.27 4.79 25.05
CA SER A 104 -10.37 4.70 23.58
C SER A 104 -9.97 5.99 22.85
N SER A 105 -9.86 7.11 23.57
CA SER A 105 -9.42 8.41 23.06
C SER A 105 -7.92 8.48 22.73
N LYS A 106 -7.12 7.48 23.12
CA LYS A 106 -5.67 7.41 22.83
C LYS A 106 -5.26 6.34 21.81
N CYS A 107 -6.20 5.59 21.26
CA CYS A 107 -5.98 4.72 20.11
C CYS A 107 -6.06 5.52 18.80
N TRP A 108 -5.26 6.58 18.66
CA TRP A 108 -5.11 7.27 17.38
C TRP A 108 -3.93 6.64 16.65
N ASP A 109 -4.18 6.15 15.44
CA ASP A 109 -3.21 5.81 14.36
C ASP A 109 -3.70 4.63 13.50
N LEU A 110 -4.99 4.29 13.47
CA LEU A 110 -5.50 3.40 12.43
C LEU A 110 -5.89 4.25 11.21
N THR A 111 -4.99 4.31 10.23
CA THR A 111 -5.30 4.85 8.91
C THR A 111 -5.91 3.74 8.06
N MET A 112 -7.18 3.91 7.73
CA MET A 112 -7.85 3.08 6.74
C MET A 112 -7.48 3.60 5.35
N LEU A 113 -6.91 2.73 4.53
CA LEU A 113 -6.57 3.00 3.13
C LEU A 113 -7.38 2.11 2.21
N GLU A 114 -7.94 2.70 1.16
CA GLU A 114 -8.60 1.95 0.09
C GLU A 114 -7.75 1.98 -1.17
N ILE A 115 -7.58 0.81 -1.78
CA ILE A 115 -6.91 0.64 -3.07
C ILE A 115 -7.95 0.88 -4.16
N VAL A 116 -7.92 2.07 -4.73
CA VAL A 116 -8.78 2.43 -5.85
C VAL A 116 -8.07 2.07 -7.14
N ASP A 117 -8.75 1.28 -7.94
CA ASP A 117 -8.31 0.96 -9.29
C ASP A 117 -8.28 2.22 -10.15
N GLU A 118 -7.08 2.57 -10.61
CA GLU A 118 -6.88 3.66 -11.54
C GLU A 118 -7.07 3.10 -12.97
N GLN A 119 -8.30 2.70 -13.33
CA GLN A 119 -8.62 2.55 -14.75
C GLN A 119 -8.34 3.89 -15.39
N SER A 120 -7.33 3.91 -16.26
CA SER A 120 -6.94 5.07 -17.05
C SER A 120 -8.21 5.69 -17.63
N ASN A 121 -8.66 6.80 -17.05
CA ASN A 121 -9.83 7.51 -17.50
C ASN A 121 -9.45 8.04 -18.89
N GLY A 122 -9.87 7.29 -19.92
CA GLY A 122 -9.76 7.68 -21.31
C GLY A 122 -10.55 8.97 -21.49
N GLY A 123 -9.86 10.09 -21.39
CA GLY A 123 -10.36 11.38 -21.83
C GLY A 123 -10.34 11.39 -23.36
N SER A 124 -11.53 11.18 -23.93
CA SER A 124 -11.89 11.44 -25.32
C SER A 124 -11.50 12.83 -25.81
#